data_AF-A0A820H5Z4-F1
#
_entry.id   AF-A0A820H5Z4-F1
#
_cell.length_a   1.000
_cell.length_b   1.000
_cell.length_c   1.000
_cell.angle_alpha   90.00
_cell.angle_beta   90.00
_cell.angle_gamma   90.00
#
_symmetry.space_group_name_H-M   'P 1'
#
loop_
_entity.id
_entity.type
_entity.pdbx_description
1 polymer ?
#
loop_
_entity_poly.entity_id
_entity_poly.type
_entity_poly.pdbx_seq_one_letter_code
_entity_poly.pdbx_strand_id
1 'polypeptide(L)'
;MLNVICRRVLPYALHHCRRFNSTKWNSSIPGGDSELRGDGAIRRKHPLGSTIEQTYAGVLSFLRRNYTRDLSNVDVAVTGIPLDLATTYRPGARFGPKGIREASAQVAKRKSYPEGIDIFADLAVVDYGDCWLDFGQPHTIPLAIEAHAREVIDQNVFLLSLGGDHYSTYPLLKAHVSRHGKPLSLIQFDAHCDTWP
;
A
#
# COMPACT_ATOMS: atom_id res chain seq x y z
N MET A 1 3.88 7.08 -8.85
CA MET A 1 4.46 7.71 -7.64
C MET A 1 4.04 6.93 -6.40
N LEU A 2 4.83 6.90 -5.33
CA LEU A 2 4.43 6.31 -4.05
C LEU A 2 4.04 7.45 -3.10
N ASN A 3 2.78 7.52 -2.69
CA ASN A 3 2.35 8.53 -1.73
C ASN A 3 2.32 7.92 -0.33
N VAL A 4 3.12 8.50 0.56
CA VAL A 4 3.16 8.15 1.99
C VAL A 4 2.80 9.40 2.76
N ILE A 5 1.58 9.48 3.30
CA ILE A 5 1.16 10.59 4.13
C ILE A 5 1.46 10.23 5.58
N CYS A 6 2.47 10.89 6.16
CA CYS A 6 2.92 10.60 7.52
C CYS A 6 1.99 11.25 8.55
N ARG A 7 1.59 10.47 9.55
CA ARG A 7 0.69 10.88 10.63
C ARG A 7 1.37 11.94 11.52
N ARG A 8 0.58 12.87 12.07
CA ARG A 8 1.03 13.66 13.24
C ARG A 8 1.37 12.67 14.36
N VAL A 9 2.62 12.69 14.85
CA VAL A 9 3.06 11.90 16.00
C VAL A 9 2.38 12.47 17.26
N LEU A 10 1.13 12.11 17.50
CA LEU A 10 0.50 12.23 18.82
C LEU A 10 0.91 10.99 19.63
N PRO A 11 1.20 11.13 20.93
CA PRO A 11 1.83 10.08 21.77
C PRO A 11 1.03 8.78 21.94
N TYR A 12 -0.15 8.64 21.34
CA TYR A 12 -1.02 7.48 21.47
C TYR A 12 -0.77 6.36 20.45
N ALA A 13 0.06 6.56 19.42
CA ALA A 13 0.33 5.52 18.41
C ALA A 13 1.40 4.48 18.83
N LEU A 14 2.10 4.69 19.94
CA LEU A 14 3.15 3.78 20.42
C LEU A 14 2.61 2.53 21.13
N HIS A 15 1.30 2.45 21.43
CA HIS A 15 0.74 1.28 22.13
C HIS A 15 0.37 0.10 21.21
N HIS A 16 0.35 0.28 19.88
CA HIS A 16 0.04 -0.81 18.94
C HIS A 16 1.16 -1.15 17.95
N CYS A 17 2.28 -0.42 17.96
CA CYS A 17 3.46 -0.84 17.21
C CYS A 17 4.10 -2.01 17.97
N ARG A 18 3.80 -3.24 17.56
CA ARG A 18 4.45 -4.45 18.10
C ARG A 18 5.95 -4.26 17.94
N ARG A 19 6.72 -4.43 19.04
CA ARG A 19 8.18 -4.34 19.00
C ARG A 19 8.69 -5.38 17.99
N PHE A 20 9.31 -4.90 16.90
CA PHE A 20 9.98 -5.75 15.92
C PHE A 20 11.04 -6.60 16.62
N ASN A 21 10.87 -7.92 16.61
CA ASN A 21 11.82 -8.84 17.21
C ASN A 21 12.69 -9.47 16.11
N SER A 22 13.93 -8.99 15.98
CA SER A 22 14.88 -9.32 14.89
C SER A 22 15.35 -10.78 14.85
N THR A 23 15.02 -11.59 15.86
CA THR A 23 15.63 -12.92 16.09
C THR A 23 14.86 -14.10 15.49
N LYS A 24 13.67 -13.88 14.92
CA LYS A 24 12.86 -14.98 14.37
C LYS A 24 13.26 -15.31 12.93
N TRP A 25 14.20 -16.24 12.78
CA TRP A 25 14.43 -16.97 11.55
C TRP A 25 13.60 -18.26 11.65
N ASN A 26 12.64 -18.46 10.76
CA ASN A 26 11.77 -19.65 10.75
C ASN A 26 10.99 -19.96 12.04
N SER A 27 10.53 -18.96 12.82
CA SER A 27 9.50 -19.28 13.80
C SER A 27 8.17 -19.45 13.05
N SER A 28 7.70 -20.69 12.98
CA SER A 28 6.36 -21.07 12.55
C SER A 28 5.33 -20.03 13.00
N ILE A 29 4.70 -19.40 12.02
CA ILE A 29 3.56 -18.51 12.25
C ILE A 29 2.44 -19.39 12.84
N PRO A 30 1.75 -18.96 13.91
CA PRO A 30 0.60 -19.69 14.40
C PRO A 30 -0.45 -19.75 13.28
N GLY A 31 -0.68 -20.94 12.71
CA GLY A 31 -1.68 -21.09 11.62
C GLY A 31 -1.35 -22.06 10.48
N GLY A 32 -0.22 -22.78 10.48
CA GLY A 32 0.04 -23.86 9.51
C GLY A 32 0.40 -23.42 8.09
N ASP A 33 0.43 -22.11 7.81
CA ASP A 33 0.72 -21.56 6.48
C ASP A 33 2.23 -21.55 6.13
N SER A 34 3.11 -21.93 7.07
CA SER A 34 4.58 -21.94 6.88
C SER A 34 5.07 -22.89 5.79
N GLU A 35 4.22 -23.82 5.34
CA GLU A 35 4.54 -24.77 4.26
C GLU A 35 3.92 -24.40 2.91
N LEU A 36 3.15 -23.30 2.83
CA LEU A 36 2.55 -22.88 1.56
C LEU A 36 3.65 -22.47 0.57
N ARG A 37 3.69 -23.22 -0.54
CA ARG A 37 4.54 -22.95 -1.70
C ARG A 37 3.68 -22.49 -2.87
N GLY A 38 3.96 -21.30 -3.38
CA GLY A 38 3.24 -20.69 -4.50
C GLY A 38 1.93 -20.01 -4.07
N ASP A 39 1.61 -18.88 -4.69
CA ASP A 39 0.30 -18.22 -4.65
C ASP A 39 -0.20 -17.85 -3.24
N GLY A 40 0.72 -17.52 -2.34
CA GLY A 40 0.40 -17.15 -0.96
C GLY A 40 -0.54 -15.96 -0.84
N ALA A 41 -0.52 -15.04 -1.81
CA ALA A 41 -1.39 -13.87 -1.88
C ALA A 41 -2.90 -14.21 -1.88
N ILE A 42 -3.28 -15.41 -2.35
CA ILE A 42 -4.68 -15.86 -2.40
C ILE A 42 -4.93 -17.12 -1.55
N ARG A 43 -3.88 -17.71 -0.97
CA ARG A 43 -3.95 -18.96 -0.19
C ARG A 43 -3.74 -18.78 1.30
N ARG A 44 -2.98 -17.76 1.72
CA ARG A 44 -2.76 -17.51 3.15
C ARG A 44 -4.05 -17.08 3.83
N LYS A 45 -4.29 -17.58 5.03
CA LYS A 45 -5.49 -17.27 5.81
C LYS A 45 -5.36 -15.99 6.62
N HIS A 46 -4.12 -15.58 6.92
CA HIS A 46 -3.84 -14.43 7.76
C HIS A 46 -3.01 -13.38 7.00
N PRO A 47 -3.19 -12.08 7.31
CA PRO A 47 -2.45 -10.98 6.68
C PRO A 47 -1.03 -10.81 7.24
N LEU A 48 -0.61 -11.63 8.21
CA LEU A 48 0.76 -11.69 8.72
C LEU A 48 1.54 -12.80 8.01
N GLY A 49 2.86 -12.63 7.96
CA GLY A 49 3.78 -13.63 7.45
C GLY A 49 4.12 -13.52 5.98
N SER A 50 5.02 -14.39 5.57
CA SER A 50 5.51 -14.53 4.21
C SER A 50 5.48 -16.01 3.80
N THR A 51 5.40 -16.30 2.51
CA THR A 51 5.38 -17.66 1.95
C THR A 51 6.46 -17.85 0.91
N ILE A 52 6.75 -19.11 0.60
CA ILE A 52 7.75 -19.46 -0.42
C ILE A 52 7.12 -19.27 -1.79
N GLU A 53 7.76 -18.48 -2.64
CA GLU A 53 7.34 -18.21 -4.01
C GLU A 53 8.49 -18.48 -4.99
N GLN A 54 8.17 -19.03 -6.16
CA GLN A 54 9.04 -18.92 -7.32
C GLN A 54 8.98 -17.46 -7.80
N THR A 55 10.12 -16.77 -7.82
CA THR A 55 10.15 -15.32 -8.09
C THR A 55 9.55 -14.95 -9.45
N TYR A 56 9.66 -15.83 -10.45
CA TYR A 56 9.15 -15.65 -11.81
C TYR A 56 7.69 -16.08 -12.00
N ALA A 57 7.01 -16.57 -10.97
CA ALA A 57 5.64 -17.08 -11.04
C ALA A 57 4.80 -16.57 -9.85
N GLY A 58 3.63 -17.17 -9.67
CA GLY A 58 2.70 -16.89 -8.59
C GLY A 58 1.90 -15.59 -8.74
N VAL A 59 0.82 -15.45 -7.97
CA VAL A 59 -0.02 -14.23 -7.97
C VAL A 59 0.78 -12.97 -7.60
N LEU A 60 0.64 -11.93 -8.43
CA LEU A 60 1.40 -10.67 -8.35
C LEU A 60 0.64 -9.56 -7.59
N SER A 61 0.33 -9.80 -6.31
CA SER A 61 0.04 -8.69 -5.39
C SER A 61 1.32 -7.98 -4.96
N PHE A 62 1.19 -6.76 -4.45
CA PHE A 62 2.32 -6.01 -3.89
C PHE A 62 3.01 -6.81 -2.80
N LEU A 63 4.32 -7.05 -2.96
CA LEU A 63 5.15 -7.86 -2.06
C LEU A 63 4.51 -9.21 -1.67
N ARG A 64 3.71 -9.81 -2.56
CA ARG A 64 2.99 -11.07 -2.35
C ARG A 64 2.02 -11.03 -1.16
N ARG A 65 1.55 -9.86 -0.73
CA ARG A 65 0.56 -9.67 0.36
C ARG A 65 -0.80 -10.27 0.00
N ASN A 66 -1.64 -10.52 1.00
CA ASN A 66 -2.97 -11.08 0.76
C ASN A 66 -3.80 -10.13 -0.10
N TYR A 67 -4.43 -10.63 -1.16
CA TYR A 67 -5.46 -9.89 -1.89
C TYR A 67 -6.76 -9.97 -1.09
N THR A 68 -7.21 -8.84 -0.55
CA THR A 68 -8.49 -8.77 0.17
C THR A 68 -8.99 -7.34 0.28
N ARG A 69 -10.32 -7.19 0.34
CA ARG A 69 -11.01 -5.95 0.70
C ARG A 69 -11.43 -5.92 2.18
N ASP A 70 -11.25 -7.03 2.90
CA ASP A 70 -11.44 -7.07 4.34
C ASP A 70 -10.26 -6.40 5.05
N LEU A 71 -10.55 -5.36 5.82
CA LEU A 71 -9.58 -4.58 6.57
C LEU A 71 -9.55 -4.94 8.07
N SER A 72 -10.26 -6.00 8.47
CA SER A 72 -10.23 -6.49 9.85
C SER A 72 -8.82 -6.95 10.24
N ASN A 73 -8.29 -6.39 11.34
CA ASN A 73 -6.94 -6.69 11.84
C ASN A 73 -5.81 -6.39 10.81
N VAL A 74 -5.98 -5.37 9.98
CA VAL A 74 -4.98 -4.90 9.01
C VAL A 74 -4.33 -3.61 9.52
N ASP A 75 -3.00 -3.53 9.42
CA ASP A 75 -2.25 -2.30 9.77
C ASP A 75 -2.08 -1.40 8.55
N VAL A 76 -1.84 -1.99 7.37
CA VAL A 76 -1.58 -1.27 6.11
C VAL A 76 -2.37 -1.88 4.96
N ALA A 77 -3.10 -1.04 4.22
CA ALA A 77 -3.71 -1.41 2.95
C ALA A 77 -2.95 -0.75 1.79
N VAL A 78 -2.46 -1.59 0.88
CA VAL A 78 -1.82 -1.15 -0.36
C VAL A 78 -2.86 -1.09 -1.46
N THR A 79 -2.98 0.03 -2.16
CA THR A 79 -3.96 0.17 -3.26
C THR A 79 -3.35 0.87 -4.47
N GLY A 80 -3.73 0.48 -5.68
CA GLY A 80 -3.38 1.22 -6.89
C GLY A 80 -4.37 2.33 -7.21
N ILE A 81 -3.88 3.45 -7.76
CA ILE A 81 -4.69 4.54 -8.34
C ILE A 81 -4.28 4.71 -9.82
N PRO A 82 -4.83 3.92 -10.76
CA PRO A 82 -4.33 3.85 -12.15
C PRO A 82 -4.77 5.04 -13.02
N LEU A 83 -4.29 6.25 -12.69
CA LEU A 83 -4.62 7.51 -13.37
C LEU A 83 -3.43 8.05 -14.19
N ASP A 84 -3.66 8.54 -15.41
CA ASP A 84 -2.69 9.38 -16.14
C ASP A 84 -3.35 10.47 -17.00
N LEU A 85 -4.61 10.82 -16.68
CA LEU A 85 -5.35 11.85 -17.43
C LEU A 85 -4.88 13.28 -17.10
N ALA A 86 -4.11 13.46 -16.01
CA ALA A 86 -3.57 14.76 -15.62
C ALA A 86 -2.12 14.97 -16.08
N THR A 87 -1.53 14.04 -16.83
CA THR A 87 -0.17 14.19 -17.34
C THR A 87 -0.08 15.32 -18.38
N THR A 88 0.95 16.15 -18.27
CA THR A 88 1.22 17.27 -19.19
C THR A 88 2.15 16.89 -20.35
N TYR A 89 2.76 15.71 -20.33
CA TYR A 89 3.66 15.22 -21.37
C TYR A 89 3.34 13.78 -21.78
N ARG A 90 4.14 12.79 -21.34
CA ARG A 90 3.95 11.38 -21.75
C ARG A 90 2.91 10.69 -20.86
N PRO A 91 1.87 10.05 -21.44
CA PRO A 91 0.99 9.17 -20.69
C PRO A 91 1.68 7.82 -20.41
N GLY A 92 1.02 6.95 -19.64
CA GLY A 92 1.48 5.60 -19.32
C GLY A 92 1.49 5.27 -17.84
N ALA A 93 1.37 6.29 -16.97
CA ALA A 93 1.36 6.10 -15.52
C ALA A 93 0.17 5.27 -15.04
N ARG A 94 -0.91 5.15 -15.82
CA ARG A 94 -2.06 4.26 -15.52
C ARG A 94 -1.66 2.79 -15.32
N PHE A 95 -0.55 2.36 -15.92
CA PHE A 95 0.00 0.99 -15.75
C PHE A 95 0.97 0.86 -14.57
N GLY A 96 1.28 1.98 -13.89
CA GLY A 96 2.20 2.06 -12.76
C GLY A 96 1.89 1.08 -11.62
N PRO A 97 0.64 1.01 -11.10
CA PRO A 97 0.33 0.10 -10.01
C PRO A 97 0.64 -1.37 -10.34
N LYS A 98 0.29 -1.81 -11.56
CA LYS A 98 0.61 -3.16 -12.04
C LYS A 98 2.12 -3.38 -12.14
N GLY A 99 2.86 -2.44 -12.76
CA GLY A 99 4.31 -2.54 -12.91
C GLY A 99 5.04 -2.57 -11.57
N ILE A 100 4.58 -1.82 -10.57
CA ILE A 100 5.16 -1.84 -9.21
C ILE A 100 4.92 -3.20 -8.54
N ARG A 101 3.72 -3.76 -8.62
CA ARG A 101 3.43 -5.10 -8.07
C ARG A 101 4.33 -6.16 -8.68
N GLU A 102 4.49 -6.15 -10.00
CA GLU A 102 5.37 -7.07 -10.72
C GLU A 102 6.83 -6.91 -10.29
N ALA A 103 7.34 -5.67 -10.26
CA ALA A 103 8.71 -5.37 -9.84
C ALA A 103 8.99 -5.77 -8.37
N SER A 104 7.96 -5.80 -7.52
CA SER A 104 8.08 -6.14 -6.10
C SER A 104 8.35 -7.64 -5.83
N ALA A 105 8.19 -8.51 -6.83
CA ALA A 105 8.34 -9.96 -6.69
C ALA A 105 9.71 -10.40 -6.12
N GLN A 106 10.79 -9.71 -6.50
CA GLN A 106 12.13 -10.02 -6.01
C GLN A 106 12.32 -9.59 -4.54
N VAL A 107 11.73 -8.47 -4.16
CA VAL A 107 11.87 -7.88 -2.82
C VAL A 107 11.14 -8.75 -1.79
N ALA A 108 9.99 -9.32 -2.14
CA ALA A 108 9.19 -10.17 -1.25
C ALA A 108 9.93 -11.40 -0.70
N LYS A 109 10.99 -11.86 -1.36
CA LYS A 109 11.78 -13.03 -0.94
C LYS A 109 12.77 -12.73 0.18
N ARG A 110 13.07 -11.46 0.45
CA ARG A 110 14.16 -11.04 1.33
C ARG A 110 13.62 -10.29 2.53
N LYS A 111 14.36 -10.39 3.64
CA LYS A 111 14.20 -9.46 4.77
C LYS A 111 14.61 -8.05 4.32
N SER A 112 14.15 -7.05 5.05
CA SER A 112 14.58 -5.67 4.81
C SER A 112 16.11 -5.56 4.85
N TYR A 113 16.66 -4.67 4.04
CA TYR A 113 18.07 -4.32 4.08
C TYR A 113 18.18 -2.83 4.40
N PRO A 114 19.10 -2.39 5.27
CA PRO A 114 20.18 -3.17 5.90
C PRO A 114 19.82 -3.97 7.17
N GLU A 115 18.62 -3.79 7.73
CA GLU A 115 18.32 -4.21 9.11
C GLU A 115 18.06 -5.72 9.27
N GLY A 116 17.79 -6.44 8.18
CA GLY A 116 17.51 -7.87 8.22
C GLY A 116 16.20 -8.21 8.93
N ILE A 117 15.20 -7.32 8.90
CA ILE A 117 13.91 -7.49 9.58
C ILE A 117 12.88 -8.10 8.63
N ASP A 118 12.13 -9.10 9.11
CA ASP A 118 10.90 -9.52 8.44
C ASP A 118 9.74 -8.66 8.94
N ILE A 119 9.44 -7.59 8.20
CA ILE A 119 8.40 -6.64 8.60
C ILE A 119 7.01 -7.30 8.68
N PHE A 120 6.77 -8.35 7.90
CA PHE A 120 5.46 -8.99 7.82
C PHE A 120 5.20 -9.98 8.96
N ALA A 121 6.22 -10.30 9.76
CA ALA A 121 6.03 -11.05 10.99
C ALA A 121 5.16 -10.30 12.01
N ASP A 122 5.25 -8.97 12.00
CA ASP A 122 4.60 -8.10 13.00
C ASP A 122 3.66 -7.03 12.39
N LEU A 123 3.74 -6.76 11.08
CA LEU A 123 2.91 -5.78 10.37
C LEU A 123 1.93 -6.48 9.40
N ALA A 124 0.64 -6.37 9.67
CA ALA A 124 -0.42 -6.92 8.83
C ALA A 124 -0.66 -6.03 7.61
N VAL A 125 -0.18 -6.48 6.44
CA VAL A 125 -0.28 -5.74 5.18
C VAL A 125 -1.10 -6.53 4.15
N VAL A 126 -2.04 -5.86 3.50
CA VAL A 126 -2.87 -6.42 2.42
C VAL A 126 -2.71 -5.62 1.13
N ASP A 127 -2.92 -6.27 -0.01
CA ASP A 127 -3.16 -5.60 -1.28
C ASP A 127 -4.67 -5.49 -1.48
N TYR A 128 -5.17 -4.25 -1.41
CA TYR A 128 -6.58 -3.89 -1.53
C TYR A 128 -7.05 -3.87 -3.00
N GLY A 129 -6.14 -4.13 -3.95
CA GLY A 129 -6.42 -3.99 -5.37
C GLY A 129 -6.34 -2.53 -5.81
N ASP A 130 -7.22 -2.12 -6.72
CA ASP A 130 -7.17 -0.79 -7.32
C ASP A 130 -8.44 0.02 -7.03
N CYS A 131 -8.29 1.34 -6.99
CA CYS A 131 -9.39 2.28 -7.06
C CYS A 131 -9.98 2.23 -8.47
N TRP A 132 -11.26 1.93 -8.56
CA TRP A 132 -11.97 1.94 -9.83
C TRP A 132 -12.27 3.39 -10.24
N LEU A 133 -11.91 3.76 -11.47
CA LEU A 133 -12.05 5.10 -12.01
C LEU A 133 -12.85 5.07 -13.31
N ASP A 134 -13.87 5.92 -13.42
CA ASP A 134 -14.60 6.11 -14.67
C ASP A 134 -13.84 7.06 -15.60
N PHE A 135 -13.09 6.49 -16.54
CA PHE A 135 -12.36 7.27 -17.55
C PHE A 135 -13.28 7.96 -18.57
N GLY A 136 -14.54 7.53 -18.69
CA GLY A 136 -15.56 8.17 -19.53
C GLY A 136 -16.15 9.43 -18.89
N GLN A 137 -16.00 9.58 -17.57
CA GLN A 137 -16.46 10.75 -16.81
C GLN A 137 -15.33 11.31 -15.92
N PRO A 138 -14.29 11.95 -16.49
CA PRO A 138 -13.10 12.37 -15.75
C PRO A 138 -13.37 13.31 -14.57
N HIS A 139 -14.45 14.08 -14.63
CA HIS A 139 -14.85 14.98 -13.54
C HIS A 139 -15.26 14.24 -12.25
N THR A 140 -15.57 12.94 -12.33
CA THR A 140 -15.92 12.11 -11.16
C THR A 140 -14.70 11.52 -10.44
N ILE A 141 -13.56 11.43 -11.14
CA ILE A 141 -12.32 10.79 -10.65
C ILE A 141 -11.83 11.35 -9.30
N PRO A 142 -11.80 12.68 -9.05
CA PRO A 142 -11.31 13.19 -7.79
C PRO A 142 -12.15 12.72 -6.60
N LEU A 143 -13.48 12.70 -6.77
CA LEU A 143 -14.41 12.22 -5.74
C LEU A 143 -14.29 10.71 -5.53
N ALA A 144 -14.09 9.94 -6.60
CA ALA A 144 -13.88 8.49 -6.52
C ALA A 144 -12.60 8.14 -5.74
N ILE A 145 -11.49 8.84 -6.00
CA ILE A 145 -10.22 8.62 -5.28
C ILE A 145 -10.36 9.02 -3.80
N GLU A 146 -11.01 10.15 -3.52
CA GLU A 146 -11.26 10.58 -2.14
C GLU A 146 -12.12 9.56 -1.37
N ALA A 147 -13.21 9.09 -1.99
CA ALA A 147 -14.09 8.08 -1.39
C ALA A 147 -13.36 6.75 -1.16
N HIS A 148 -12.61 6.26 -2.15
CA HIS A 148 -11.82 5.03 -2.03
C HIS A 148 -10.78 5.12 -0.90
N ALA A 149 -10.12 6.26 -0.74
CA ALA A 149 -9.19 6.46 0.37
C ALA A 149 -9.90 6.41 1.73
N ARG A 150 -11.11 6.98 1.81
CA ARG A 150 -11.94 6.97 3.03
C ARG A 150 -12.35 5.58 3.46
N GLU A 151 -12.62 4.66 2.52
CA GLU A 151 -12.88 3.25 2.83
C GLU A 151 -11.77 2.63 3.71
N VAL A 152 -10.52 3.05 3.51
CA VAL A 152 -9.36 2.56 4.25
C VAL A 152 -9.10 3.37 5.53
N ILE A 153 -8.92 4.69 5.40
CA ILE A 153 -8.42 5.52 6.52
C ILE A 153 -9.45 5.70 7.64
N ASP A 154 -10.75 5.63 7.34
CA ASP A 154 -11.80 5.74 8.36
C ASP A 154 -11.81 4.53 9.30
N GLN A 155 -11.26 3.39 8.85
CA GLN A 155 -11.06 2.17 9.63
C GLN A 155 -9.76 2.17 10.46
N ASN A 156 -9.04 3.30 10.53
CA ASN A 156 -7.71 3.41 11.16
C ASN A 156 -6.61 2.56 10.52
N VAL A 157 -6.78 2.15 9.27
CA VAL A 157 -5.75 1.44 8.50
C VAL A 157 -4.86 2.46 7.78
N PHE A 158 -3.55 2.23 7.77
CA PHE A 158 -2.62 3.07 7.04
C PHE A 158 -2.77 2.84 5.52
N LEU A 159 -2.96 3.92 4.76
CA LEU A 159 -3.10 3.85 3.31
C LEU A 159 -1.73 3.99 2.62
N LEU A 160 -1.34 2.97 1.86
CA LEU A 160 -0.20 3.04 0.94
C LEU A 160 -0.71 2.99 -0.50
N SER A 161 -0.74 4.14 -1.18
CA SER A 161 -1.21 4.20 -2.56
C SER A 161 -0.07 4.11 -3.58
N LEU A 162 -0.20 3.19 -4.52
CA LEU A 162 0.61 3.09 -5.72
C LEU A 162 -0.05 3.94 -6.80
N GLY A 163 0.54 5.07 -7.12
CA GLY A 163 -0.05 6.00 -8.08
C GLY A 163 0.06 5.50 -9.52
N GLY A 164 -0.77 6.10 -10.34
CA GLY A 164 -0.34 6.65 -11.61
C GLY A 164 0.24 8.06 -11.39
N ASP A 165 -0.28 9.06 -12.10
CA ASP A 165 0.20 10.45 -12.07
C ASP A 165 0.05 11.12 -10.69
N HIS A 166 0.75 12.25 -10.50
CA HIS A 166 0.83 12.96 -9.22
C HIS A 166 -0.49 13.68 -8.84
N TYR A 167 -1.42 13.86 -9.79
CA TYR A 167 -2.72 14.45 -9.46
C TYR A 167 -3.48 13.61 -8.43
N SER A 168 -3.30 12.28 -8.48
CA SER A 168 -3.90 11.35 -7.52
C SER A 168 -3.64 11.71 -6.05
N THR A 169 -2.54 12.39 -5.72
CA THR A 169 -2.21 12.82 -4.36
C THR A 169 -3.18 13.86 -3.79
N TYR A 170 -3.74 14.73 -4.64
CA TYR A 170 -4.66 15.78 -4.20
C TYR A 170 -5.95 15.25 -3.53
N PRO A 171 -6.75 14.37 -4.17
CA PRO A 171 -7.92 13.78 -3.52
C PRO A 171 -7.55 12.86 -2.34
N LEU A 172 -6.39 12.20 -2.38
CA LEU A 172 -5.88 11.44 -1.22
C LEU A 172 -5.61 12.35 -0.01
N LEU A 173 -5.03 13.53 -0.23
CA LEU A 173 -4.83 14.53 0.82
C LEU A 173 -6.16 15.07 1.37
N LYS A 174 -7.18 15.26 0.53
CA LYS A 174 -8.53 15.62 1.00
C LYS A 174 -9.11 14.59 1.97
N ALA A 175 -8.99 13.31 1.63
CA ALA A 175 -9.40 12.23 2.51
C ALA A 175 -8.62 12.28 3.85
N HIS A 176 -7.30 12.41 3.82
CA HIS A 176 -6.48 12.51 5.03
C HIS A 176 -6.81 13.73 5.89
N VAL A 177 -7.05 14.88 5.26
CA VAL A 177 -7.48 16.10 5.93
C VAL A 177 -8.82 15.89 6.64
N SER A 178 -9.77 15.20 5.99
CA SER A 178 -11.07 14.93 6.60
C SER A 178 -10.95 14.08 7.87
N ARG A 179 -9.97 13.16 7.91
CA ARG A 179 -9.73 12.25 9.03
C ARG A 179 -8.82 12.82 10.12
N HIS A 180 -7.80 13.59 9.74
CA HIS A 180 -6.71 14.01 10.63
C HIS A 180 -6.67 15.52 10.92
N GLY A 181 -7.53 16.30 10.27
CA GLY A 181 -7.57 17.75 10.39
C GLY A 181 -6.49 18.46 9.57
N LYS A 182 -6.48 19.80 9.67
CA LYS A 182 -5.51 20.68 9.01
C LYS A 182 -4.64 21.40 10.05
N PRO A 183 -3.40 21.77 9.71
CA PRO A 183 -2.69 21.42 8.49
C PRO A 183 -2.10 20.00 8.53
N LEU A 184 -1.87 19.42 7.36
CA LEU A 184 -0.99 18.27 7.19
C LEU A 184 0.41 18.75 6.82
N SER A 185 1.43 18.03 7.28
CA SER A 185 2.79 18.18 6.75
C SER A 185 2.97 17.26 5.55
N LEU A 186 3.55 17.79 4.46
CA LEU A 186 3.83 17.03 3.26
C LEU A 186 5.35 16.85 3.12
N ILE A 187 5.79 15.61 2.93
CA ILE A 187 7.16 15.29 2.53
C ILE A 187 7.09 14.84 1.07
N GLN A 188 7.56 15.69 0.16
CA GLN A 188 7.46 15.49 -1.29
C GLN A 188 8.84 15.23 -1.87
N PHE A 189 8.99 14.07 -2.51
CA PHE A 189 10.16 13.72 -3.29
C PHE A 189 9.78 13.81 -4.77
N ASP A 190 10.19 14.88 -5.42
CA ASP A 190 9.88 15.10 -6.83
C ASP A 190 10.93 16.03 -7.46
N ALA A 191 11.12 15.91 -8.77
CA ALA A 191 11.87 16.87 -9.56
C ALA A 191 11.08 18.17 -9.80
N HIS A 192 9.75 18.14 -9.64
CA HIS A 192 8.85 19.26 -9.85
C HIS A 192 8.15 19.64 -8.53
N CYS A 193 7.85 20.92 -8.35
CA CYS A 193 7.14 21.37 -7.15
C CYS A 193 5.66 21.02 -7.17
N ASP A 194 5.02 20.97 -8.35
CA ASP A 194 3.58 20.77 -8.52
C ASP A 194 2.73 21.80 -7.75
N THR A 195 3.22 23.04 -7.68
CA THR A 195 2.57 24.18 -7.00
C THR A 195 2.35 25.39 -7.91
N TRP A 196 2.29 25.19 -9.23
CA TRP A 196 1.97 26.28 -10.17
C TRP A 196 0.47 26.68 -10.07
N PRO A 197 0.13 27.97 -10.29
CA PRO A 197 -1.23 28.48 -10.21
C PRO A 197 -2.12 28.06 -11.39
#